data_AF-A0A7S0A0V0-F1
#
_entry.id   AF-A0A7S0A0V0-F1
#
_cell.length_a   1.000
_cell.length_b   1.000
_cell.length_c   1.000
_cell.angle_alpha   90.00
_cell.angle_beta   90.00
_cell.angle_gamma   90.00
#
_symmetry.space_group_name_H-M   'P 1'
#
loop_
_entity.id
_entity.type
_entity.pdbx_description
1 polymer ?
#
loop_
_entity_poly.entity_id
_entity_poly.type
_entity_poly.pdbx_seq_one_letter_code
_entity_poly.pdbx_strand_id
1 'polypeptide(L)'
;GYGRVWYNCTALMPAVGMFAYTSNVIPGCIGAGRADRIPRYLHRGVLLSLLIMLPLYTLQLFAGGILQHLGVPPENACEVGLYCRYMVITNALTILDGNVENAFVNLGYAKCSTLNSVISGVGMDIMCTYLFIFRWGWGIYGAAFAQIAVKASRLL
;
A
#
# COMPACT_ATOMS: atom_id res chain seq x y z
N GLY A 1 12.49 9.54 -10.21
CA GLY A 1 11.29 9.54 -11.09
C GLY A 1 10.85 8.14 -11.47
N TYR A 2 11.69 7.42 -12.22
CA TYR A 2 11.39 6.11 -12.80
C TYR A 2 10.84 5.07 -11.81
N GLY A 3 11.45 4.93 -10.62
CA GLY A 3 10.97 3.95 -9.63
C GLY A 3 9.57 4.20 -9.10
N ARG A 4 9.18 5.47 -8.96
CA ARG A 4 7.83 5.84 -8.53
C ARG A 4 6.80 5.50 -9.61
N VAL A 5 7.12 5.78 -10.87
CA VAL A 5 6.24 5.45 -12.00
C VAL A 5 6.09 3.93 -12.13
N TRP A 6 7.21 3.20 -12.14
CA TRP A 6 7.21 1.74 -12.22
C TRP A 6 6.40 1.12 -11.08
N TYR A 7 6.63 1.55 -9.83
CA TYR A 7 5.85 1.13 -8.67
C TYR A 7 4.36 1.43 -8.82
N ASN A 8 4.01 2.65 -9.24
CA ASN A 8 2.62 3.04 -9.37
C ASN A 8 1.89 2.19 -10.42
N CYS A 9 2.49 1.98 -11.59
CA CYS A 9 1.87 1.24 -12.69
C CYS A 9 1.73 -0.25 -12.38
N THR A 10 2.74 -0.87 -11.77
CA THR A 10 2.79 -2.33 -11.62
C THR A 10 2.34 -2.82 -10.24
N ALA A 11 2.30 -1.97 -9.21
CA ALA A 11 1.91 -2.37 -7.86
C ALA A 11 0.73 -1.54 -7.32
N LEU A 12 0.83 -0.20 -7.32
CA LEU A 12 -0.20 0.63 -6.66
C LEU A 12 -1.55 0.62 -7.40
N MET A 13 -1.55 0.83 -8.72
CA MET A 13 -2.78 0.86 -9.51
C MET A 13 -3.56 -0.46 -9.45
N PRO A 14 -2.91 -1.64 -9.62
CA PRO A 14 -3.57 -2.92 -9.38
C PRO A 14 -4.10 -3.05 -7.95
N ALA A 15 -3.37 -2.57 -6.94
CA ALA A 15 -3.78 -2.67 -5.53
C ALA A 15 -5.08 -1.91 -5.28
N VAL A 16 -5.14 -0.67 -5.78
CA VAL A 16 -6.33 0.18 -5.68
C VAL A 16 -7.50 -0.44 -6.43
N GLY A 17 -7.26 -1.02 -7.61
CA GLY A 17 -8.30 -1.72 -8.38
C GLY A 17 -8.92 -2.89 -7.61
N MET A 18 -8.13 -3.62 -6.82
CA MET A 18 -8.63 -4.75 -6.02
C MET A 18 -9.60 -4.33 -4.91
N PHE A 19 -9.52 -3.09 -4.41
CA PHE A 19 -10.45 -2.59 -3.41
C PHE A 19 -11.90 -2.53 -3.91
N ALA A 20 -12.11 -2.45 -5.22
CA ALA A 20 -13.43 -2.46 -5.82
C ALA A 20 -14.23 -3.72 -5.43
N TYR A 21 -13.58 -4.86 -5.19
CA TYR A 21 -14.26 -6.07 -4.72
C TYR A 21 -14.94 -5.83 -3.36
N THR A 22 -14.19 -5.38 -2.37
CA THR A 22 -14.72 -5.12 -1.02
C THR A 22 -15.72 -3.98 -1.01
N SER A 23 -15.49 -2.92 -1.80
CA SER A 23 -16.39 -1.78 -1.90
C SER A 23 -17.76 -2.14 -2.50
N ASN A 24 -17.87 -3.24 -3.25
CA ASN A 24 -19.15 -3.70 -3.80
C ASN A 24 -19.84 -4.76 -2.93
N VAL A 25 -19.08 -5.72 -2.38
CA VAL A 25 -19.67 -6.86 -1.66
C VAL A 25 -20.11 -6.50 -0.25
N ILE A 26 -19.39 -5.61 0.44
CA ILE A 26 -19.70 -5.23 1.83
C ILE A 26 -21.03 -4.45 1.91
N PRO A 27 -21.28 -3.40 1.09
CA PRO A 27 -22.57 -2.70 1.08
C PRO A 27 -23.75 -3.61 0.74
N GLY A 28 -23.58 -4.54 -0.19
CA GLY A 28 -24.62 -5.51 -0.53
C GLY A 28 -25.02 -6.40 0.65
N CYS A 29 -24.05 -6.77 1.50
CA CYS A 29 -24.33 -7.53 2.73
C CYS A 29 -25.07 -6.69 3.77
N ILE A 30 -24.70 -5.41 3.91
CA ILE A 30 -25.34 -4.46 4.81
C ILE A 30 -26.79 -4.22 4.39
N GLY A 31 -27.03 -3.93 3.09
CA GLY A 31 -28.37 -3.75 2.55
C GLY A 31 -29.26 -4.99 2.66
N ALA A 32 -28.67 -6.19 2.63
CA ALA A 32 -29.38 -7.45 2.84
C ALA A 32 -29.54 -7.86 4.31
N GLY A 33 -29.09 -7.05 5.27
CA GLY A 33 -29.16 -7.35 6.70
C GLY A 33 -28.28 -8.53 7.15
N ARG A 34 -27.27 -8.92 6.35
CA ARG A 34 -26.39 -10.08 6.61
C ARG A 34 -25.00 -9.66 7.06
N ALA A 35 -24.93 -8.94 8.18
CA ALA A 35 -23.67 -8.45 8.76
C ALA A 35 -22.69 -9.60 9.11
N ASP A 36 -23.20 -10.79 9.43
CA ASP A 36 -22.41 -11.98 9.77
C ASP A 36 -21.41 -12.40 8.67
N ARG A 37 -21.68 -11.99 7.42
CA ARG A 37 -20.87 -12.36 6.25
C ARG A 37 -19.75 -11.38 5.95
N ILE A 38 -19.82 -10.15 6.48
CA ILE A 38 -18.84 -9.09 6.27
C ILE A 38 -17.40 -9.55 6.57
N PRO A 39 -17.07 -10.13 7.74
CA PRO A 39 -15.71 -10.56 8.03
C PRO A 39 -15.23 -11.63 7.04
N ARG A 40 -16.08 -12.56 6.62
CA ARG A 40 -15.68 -13.59 5.64
C ARG A 40 -15.33 -13.00 4.28
N TYR A 41 -16.09 -12.01 3.82
CA TYR A 41 -15.79 -11.33 2.56
C TYR A 41 -14.54 -10.45 2.65
N LEU A 42 -14.31 -9.82 3.80
CA LEU A 42 -13.09 -9.05 4.05
C LEU A 42 -11.84 -9.94 3.99
N HIS A 43 -11.85 -11.07 4.70
CA HIS A 43 -10.73 -12.03 4.69
C HIS A 43 -10.46 -12.57 3.27
N ARG A 44 -11.51 -12.88 2.51
CA ARG A 44 -11.41 -13.29 1.11
C ARG A 44 -10.86 -12.18 0.23
N GLY A 45 -11.31 -10.94 0.42
CA GLY A 45 -10.84 -9.77 -0.33
C GLY A 45 -9.35 -9.53 -0.14
N VAL A 46 -8.88 -9.57 1.12
CA VAL A 46 -7.45 -9.43 1.45
C VAL A 46 -6.64 -10.58 0.85
N LEU A 47 -7.09 -11.83 1.04
CA LEU A 47 -6.37 -13.01 0.56
C LEU A 47 -6.28 -13.04 -0.97
N LEU A 48 -7.37 -12.75 -1.68
CA LEU A 48 -7.38 -12.66 -3.15
C LEU A 48 -6.47 -11.52 -3.65
N SER A 49 -6.50 -10.35 -2.98
CA SER A 49 -5.64 -9.22 -3.32
C SER A 49 -4.16 -9.57 -3.18
N LEU A 50 -3.78 -10.24 -2.08
CA LEU A 50 -2.39 -10.67 -1.87
C LEU A 50 -1.95 -11.74 -2.88
N LEU A 51 -2.82 -12.72 -3.20
CA LEU A 51 -2.50 -13.75 -4.19
C LEU A 51 -2.29 -13.18 -5.59
N ILE A 52 -3.15 -12.28 -6.04
CA ILE A 52 -3.04 -11.62 -7.34
C ILE A 52 -1.79 -10.73 -7.40
N MET A 53 -1.34 -10.20 -6.26
CA MET A 53 -0.14 -9.39 -6.16
C MET A 53 1.17 -10.16 -6.20
N LEU A 54 1.19 -11.46 -5.90
CA LEU A 54 2.42 -12.26 -5.93
C LEU A 54 3.21 -12.13 -7.24
N PRO A 55 2.63 -12.30 -8.45
CA PRO A 55 3.38 -12.10 -9.69
C PRO A 55 3.88 -10.66 -9.86
N LEU A 56 3.12 -9.66 -9.42
CA LEU A 56 3.52 -8.25 -9.48
C LEU A 56 4.66 -7.95 -8.51
N TYR A 57 4.71 -8.61 -7.35
CA TYR A 57 5.85 -8.54 -6.44
C TYR A 57 7.09 -9.17 -7.04
N THR A 58 6.98 -10.30 -7.75
CA THR A 58 8.14 -10.86 -8.45
C THR A 58 8.69 -9.87 -9.50
N LEU A 59 7.83 -9.20 -10.27
CA LEU A 59 8.24 -8.13 -11.19
C LEU A 59 8.96 -6.98 -10.47
N GLN A 60 8.55 -6.65 -9.24
CA GLN A 60 9.22 -5.60 -8.47
C GLN A 60 10.61 -5.97 -7.96
N LEU A 61 10.84 -7.24 -7.63
CA LEU A 61 12.15 -7.70 -7.18
C LEU A 61 13.21 -7.59 -8.29
N PHE A 62 12.78 -7.70 -9.55
CA PHE A 62 13.61 -7.61 -10.76
C PHE A 62 13.52 -6.26 -11.48
N ALA A 63 12.86 -5.26 -10.89
CA ALA A 63 12.62 -3.95 -11.52
C ALA A 63 13.90 -3.28 -12.06
N GLY A 64 15.00 -3.34 -11.30
CA GLY A 64 16.28 -2.76 -11.71
C GLY A 64 16.83 -3.39 -12.99
N GLY A 65 16.80 -4.72 -13.08
CA GLY A 65 17.24 -5.44 -14.28
C GLY A 65 16.37 -5.15 -15.49
N ILE A 66 15.04 -5.10 -15.30
CA ILE A 66 14.09 -4.80 -16.38
C ILE A 66 14.31 -3.38 -16.91
N LEU A 67 14.47 -2.40 -16.02
CA LEU A 67 14.68 -0.99 -16.40
C LEU A 67 16.03 -0.77 -17.08
N GLN A 68 17.07 -1.49 -16.67
CA GLN A 68 18.36 -1.44 -17.36
C GLN A 68 18.23 -1.92 -18.82
N HIS A 69 17.46 -2.98 -19.07
CA HIS A 69 17.19 -3.45 -20.45
C HIS A 69 16.33 -2.47 -21.26
N LEU A 70 15.53 -1.64 -20.59
CA LEU A 70 14.74 -0.56 -21.21
C LEU A 70 15.56 0.71 -21.49
N GLY A 71 16.89 0.69 -21.27
CA GLY A 71 17.79 1.79 -21.57
C GLY A 71 17.97 2.80 -20.42
N VAL A 72 17.55 2.47 -19.20
CA VAL A 72 17.81 3.31 -18.02
C VAL A 72 19.28 3.17 -17.61
N PRO A 73 20.00 4.27 -17.30
CA PRO A 73 21.38 4.22 -16.82
C PRO A 73 21.53 3.28 -15.61
N PRO A 74 22.63 2.51 -15.52
CA PRO A 74 22.79 1.46 -14.51
C PRO A 74 22.76 1.98 -13.07
N GLU A 75 23.27 3.20 -12.84
CA GLU A 75 23.19 3.91 -11.56
C GLU A 75 21.73 4.08 -11.11
N ASN A 76 20.90 4.66 -11.97
CA ASN A 76 19.48 4.88 -11.72
C ASN A 76 18.70 3.56 -11.58
N ALA A 77 19.05 2.56 -12.39
CA ALA A 77 18.40 1.26 -12.37
C ALA A 77 18.63 0.52 -11.04
N CYS A 78 19.84 0.63 -10.47
CA CYS A 78 20.17 0.04 -9.17
C CYS A 78 19.35 0.65 -8.04
N GLU A 79 19.28 2.00 -7.98
CA GLU A 79 18.49 2.71 -6.97
C GLU A 79 17.00 2.37 -7.05
N VAL A 80 16.46 2.29 -8.28
CA VAL A 80 15.06 1.92 -8.49
C VAL A 80 14.78 0.48 -8.04
N GLY A 81 15.69 -0.46 -8.32
CA GLY A 81 15.56 -1.83 -7.86
C GLY A 81 15.50 -1.93 -6.32
N LEU A 82 16.33 -1.18 -5.61
CA LEU A 82 16.30 -1.12 -4.14
C LEU A 82 14.99 -0.51 -3.64
N TYR A 83 14.58 0.63 -4.19
CA TYR A 83 13.32 1.29 -3.84
C TYR A 83 12.12 0.34 -4.00
N CYS A 84 12.01 -0.32 -5.16
CA CYS A 84 10.92 -1.24 -5.48
C CYS A 84 10.83 -2.42 -4.50
N ARG A 85 11.96 -2.97 -4.05
CA ARG A 85 12.00 -4.07 -3.07
C ARG A 85 11.42 -3.69 -1.72
N TYR A 86 11.76 -2.51 -1.20
CA TYR A 86 11.19 -2.03 0.06
C TYR A 86 9.69 -1.73 -0.06
N MET A 87 9.28 -1.15 -1.20
CA MET A 87 7.90 -0.79 -1.45
C MET A 87 6.97 -2.01 -1.61
N VAL A 88 7.48 -3.22 -1.83
CA VAL A 88 6.67 -4.46 -1.78
C VAL A 88 6.02 -4.63 -0.40
N ILE A 89 6.77 -4.41 0.67
CA ILE A 89 6.27 -4.52 2.05
C ILE A 89 5.21 -3.44 2.29
N THR A 90 5.50 -2.21 1.88
CA THR A 90 4.55 -1.09 1.96
C THR A 90 3.26 -1.39 1.22
N ASN A 91 3.34 -2.01 0.03
CA ASN A 91 2.16 -2.34 -0.77
C ASN A 91 1.32 -3.42 -0.09
N ALA A 92 1.94 -4.44 0.51
CA ALA A 92 1.21 -5.47 1.25
C ALA A 92 0.44 -4.88 2.45
N LEU A 93 1.08 -3.98 3.22
CA LEU A 93 0.40 -3.25 4.30
C LEU A 93 -0.70 -2.33 3.77
N THR A 94 -0.49 -1.70 2.62
CA THR A 94 -1.49 -0.83 1.98
C THR A 94 -2.74 -1.60 1.57
N ILE A 95 -2.59 -2.84 1.10
CA ILE A 95 -3.73 -3.70 0.77
C ILE A 95 -4.54 -4.01 2.02
N LEU A 96 -3.89 -4.32 3.14
CA LEU A 96 -4.57 -4.63 4.39
C LEU A 96 -5.29 -3.39 4.95
N ASP A 97 -4.58 -2.27 5.02
CA ASP A 97 -5.10 -0.94 5.40
C ASP A 97 -6.35 -0.56 4.57
N GLY A 98 -6.24 -0.59 3.24
CA GLY A 98 -7.34 -0.19 2.36
C GLY A 98 -8.56 -1.11 2.41
N ASN A 99 -8.38 -2.41 2.61
CA ASN A 99 -9.51 -3.33 2.80
C ASN A 99 -10.24 -3.06 4.14
N VAL A 100 -9.47 -2.82 5.21
CA VAL A 100 -10.02 -2.51 6.54
C VAL A 100 -10.73 -1.14 6.54
N GLU A 101 -10.10 -0.12 5.97
CA GLU A 101 -10.70 1.21 5.79
C GLU A 101 -12.02 1.14 5.01
N ASN A 102 -12.06 0.39 3.91
CA ASN A 102 -13.30 0.16 3.17
C ASN A 102 -14.39 -0.49 4.05
N ALA A 103 -14.05 -1.46 4.90
CA ALA A 103 -15.02 -2.05 5.81
C ALA A 103 -15.57 -1.02 6.82
N PHE A 104 -14.69 -0.23 7.45
CA PHE A 104 -15.09 0.79 8.42
C PHE A 104 -15.98 1.88 7.82
N VAL A 105 -15.63 2.36 6.63
CA VAL A 105 -16.40 3.38 5.92
C VAL A 105 -17.81 2.86 5.61
N ASN A 106 -17.92 1.63 5.10
CA ASN A 106 -19.21 1.04 4.75
C ASN A 106 -20.09 0.72 5.98
N LEU A 107 -19.48 0.44 7.14
CA LEU A 107 -20.19 0.24 8.41
C LEU A 107 -20.67 1.54 9.07
N GLY A 108 -20.37 2.72 8.49
CA GLY A 108 -20.78 4.02 9.03
C GLY A 108 -19.78 4.67 9.99
N TYR A 109 -18.63 4.04 10.23
CA TYR A 109 -17.54 4.58 11.06
C TYR A 109 -16.56 5.46 10.28
N ALA A 110 -17.00 6.05 9.16
CA ALA A 110 -16.16 6.85 8.27
C ALA A 110 -15.42 7.98 9.01
N LYS A 111 -16.08 8.64 9.97
CA LYS A 111 -15.46 9.73 10.77
C LYS A 111 -14.24 9.26 11.57
N CYS A 112 -14.33 8.08 12.20
CA CYS A 112 -13.22 7.48 12.95
C CYS A 112 -12.07 7.09 12.01
N SER A 113 -12.41 6.51 10.84
CA SER A 113 -11.43 6.19 9.80
C SER A 113 -10.71 7.42 9.28
N THR A 114 -11.43 8.51 9.01
CA THR A 114 -10.83 9.77 8.57
C THR A 114 -9.92 10.37 9.63
N LEU A 115 -10.34 10.37 10.91
CA LEU A 115 -9.51 10.85 12.00
C LEU A 115 -8.22 10.04 12.13
N ASN A 116 -8.32 8.70 12.08
CA ASN A 116 -7.16 7.82 12.08
C ASN A 116 -6.23 8.13 10.90
N SER A 117 -6.79 8.25 9.69
CA SER A 117 -6.03 8.57 8.47
C SER A 117 -5.34 9.93 8.53
N VAL A 118 -5.87 10.92 9.25
CA VAL A 118 -5.21 12.23 9.46
C VAL A 118 -4.05 12.11 10.46
N ILE A 119 -4.27 11.48 11.62
CA ILE A 119 -3.25 11.37 12.67
C ILE A 119 -2.08 10.51 12.19
N SER A 120 -2.37 9.32 11.68
CA SER A 120 -1.36 8.39 11.17
C SER A 120 -0.83 8.81 9.80
N GLY A 121 -1.67 9.34 8.90
CA GLY A 121 -1.25 9.66 7.55
C GLY A 121 -0.48 10.97 7.44
N VAL A 122 -0.89 12.02 8.15
CA VAL A 122 -0.22 13.33 8.06
C VAL A 122 0.73 13.52 9.23
N GLY A 123 0.27 13.22 10.46
CA GLY A 123 1.07 13.40 11.66
C GLY A 123 2.32 12.51 11.67
N MET A 124 2.14 11.18 11.59
CA MET A 124 3.28 10.25 11.60
C MET A 124 4.15 10.39 10.35
N ASP A 125 3.59 10.68 9.17
CA ASP A 125 4.39 10.83 7.96
C ASP A 125 5.33 12.04 8.03
N ILE A 126 4.84 13.19 8.51
CA ILE A 126 5.67 14.38 8.71
C ILE A 126 6.77 14.09 9.74
N MET A 127 6.43 13.45 10.86
CA MET A 127 7.42 13.13 11.91
C MET A 127 8.47 12.13 11.44
N CYS A 128 8.07 11.02 10.80
CA CYS A 128 8.97 9.99 10.29
C CYS A 128 9.84 10.53 9.16
N THR A 129 9.26 11.29 8.23
CA THR A 129 10.02 11.92 7.13
C THR A 129 11.05 12.91 7.66
N TYR A 130 10.70 13.74 8.65
CA TYR A 130 11.64 14.66 9.28
C TYR A 130 12.79 13.92 9.99
N LEU A 131 12.48 12.88 10.78
CA LEU A 131 13.50 12.09 11.49
C LEU A 131 14.40 11.30 10.54
N PHE A 132 13.82 10.49 9.65
CA PHE A 132 14.59 9.58 8.80
C PHE A 132 15.35 10.30 7.68
N ILE A 133 14.78 11.36 7.11
CA ILE A 133 15.40 12.07 5.98
C ILE A 133 16.29 13.22 6.47
N PHE A 134 15.78 14.14 7.30
CA PHE A 134 16.55 15.33 7.68
C PHE A 134 17.54 15.08 8.82
N ARG A 135 17.20 14.26 9.82
CA ARG A 135 18.09 14.04 10.97
C ARG A 135 19.11 12.93 10.75
N TRP A 136 18.72 11.87 10.05
CA TRP A 136 19.57 10.69 9.81
C TRP A 136 20.20 10.63 8.42
N GLY A 137 19.77 11.44 7.45
CA GLY A 137 20.39 11.50 6.13
C GLY A 137 20.27 10.20 5.31
N TRP A 138 19.29 9.34 5.62
CA TRP A 138 19.15 8.02 5.00
C TRP A 138 18.58 8.05 3.57
N GLY A 139 18.35 9.24 3.01
CA GLY A 139 17.90 9.43 1.62
C GLY A 139 16.70 8.54 1.26
N ILE A 140 16.87 7.71 0.24
CA ILE A 140 15.83 6.82 -0.30
C ILE A 140 15.39 5.77 0.72
N TYR A 141 16.31 5.26 1.56
CA TYR A 141 15.97 4.30 2.60
C TYR A 141 15.06 4.93 3.65
N GLY A 142 15.34 6.17 4.05
CA GLY A 142 14.54 6.90 5.02
C GLY A 142 13.09 7.11 4.58
N ALA A 143 12.89 7.41 3.29
CA ALA A 143 11.56 7.54 2.72
C ALA A 143 10.77 6.22 2.70
N ALA A 144 11.43 5.10 2.40
CA ALA A 144 10.78 3.79 2.41
C ALA A 144 10.38 3.37 3.82
N PHE A 145 11.27 3.53 4.82
CA PHE A 145 10.96 3.22 6.21
C PHE A 145 9.86 4.11 6.79
N ALA A 146 9.84 5.40 6.44
CA ALA A 146 8.75 6.31 6.82
C ALA A 146 7.40 5.77 6.33
N GLN A 147 7.30 5.36 5.07
CA GLN A 147 6.05 4.83 4.51
C GLN A 147 5.63 3.51 5.18
N ILE A 148 6.57 2.62 5.50
CA ILE A 148 6.27 1.38 6.24
C ILE A 148 5.72 1.73 7.63
N ALA A 149 6.36 2.67 8.34
CA ALA A 149 5.93 3.09 9.68
C ALA A 149 4.53 3.73 9.68
N VAL A 150 4.24 4.58 8.69
CA VAL A 150 2.92 5.20 8.49
C VAL A 150 1.85 4.15 8.17
N LYS A 151 2.17 3.17 7.33
CA LYS A 151 1.23 2.10 7.00
C LYS A 151 1.02 1.13 8.15
N ALA A 152 2.05 0.85 8.94
CA ALA A 152 1.93 0.04 10.15
C ALA A 152 1.09 0.75 11.23
N SER A 153 1.26 2.08 11.40
CA SER A 153 0.51 2.84 12.41
C SER A 153 -0.97 2.98 12.11
N ARG A 154 -1.38 2.82 10.85
CA ARG A 154 -2.81 2.78 10.46
C ARG A 154 -3.53 1.50 10.86
N LEU A 155 -2.78 0.41 11.04
CA LEU A 155 -3.31 -0.90 11.40
C LEU A 155 -3.45 -1.08 12.92
N LEU A 156 -2.81 -0.21 13.71
CA LEU A 156 -2.86 -0.18 15.17
C LEU A 156 -3.91 0.83 15.64
#